data_AF-A0A834ZFF3-F1
#
_entry.id   AF-A0A834ZFF3-F1
#
_cell.length_a   1.000
_cell.length_b   1.000
_cell.length_c   1.000
_cell.angle_alpha   90.00
_cell.angle_beta   90.00
_cell.angle_gamma   90.00
#
_symmetry.space_group_name_H-M   'P 1'
#
loop_
_entity.id
_entity.type
_entity.pdbx_description
1 polymer ?
#
loop_
_entity_poly.entity_id
_entity_poly.type
_entity_poly.pdbx_seq_one_letter_code
_entity_poly.pdbx_strand_id
1 'polypeptide(L)'
;MSTKNEHHSVPLGVLLKREMENEKTEKPDIIYGQANQSKKGEDFTLLKTECQRVLGDGVTTFSVFALFDGHNGSAAAIYSKENLLNNILGAIPSDLSRDEWIAALPRALVSGFVKTDKDFQEKAQTSGTTVTFAIVDGWVITVASVGDSRCILESAEGVVYYLSADHRLECNEEERERITASGGEVGRLNAGGGAEIGPLRCWPGGLCLSRSIGDMDIGEFIVPVPYVKQVKVC
;
A
#
# COMPACT_ATOMS: atom_id res chain seq x y z
N MET A 1 4.70 -33.26 -48.52
CA MET A 1 5.72 -33.25 -47.45
C MET A 1 5.05 -32.73 -46.19
N SER A 2 4.80 -33.60 -45.21
CA SER A 2 4.01 -33.27 -44.00
C SER A 2 4.93 -33.09 -42.82
N THR A 3 5.06 -31.87 -42.30
CA THR A 3 5.79 -31.56 -41.06
C THR A 3 4.87 -31.85 -39.87
N LYS A 4 5.15 -32.95 -39.16
CA LYS A 4 4.47 -33.27 -37.89
C LYS A 4 4.95 -32.29 -36.82
N ASN A 5 4.02 -31.51 -36.26
CA ASN A 5 4.23 -30.80 -35.00
C ASN A 5 4.29 -31.84 -33.87
N GLU A 6 5.46 -32.04 -33.28
CA GLU A 6 5.61 -32.80 -32.04
C GLU A 6 5.14 -31.94 -30.86
N HIS A 7 3.96 -32.23 -30.33
CA HIS A 7 3.56 -31.74 -29.01
C HIS A 7 4.38 -32.48 -27.96
N HIS A 8 5.41 -31.83 -27.44
CA HIS A 8 6.19 -32.34 -26.31
C HIS A 8 5.35 -32.20 -25.02
N SER A 9 4.68 -33.28 -24.63
CA SER A 9 3.96 -33.33 -23.35
C SER A 9 4.96 -33.47 -22.20
N VAL A 10 5.04 -32.47 -21.31
CA VAL A 10 5.86 -32.56 -20.09
C VAL A 10 5.12 -33.46 -19.08
N PRO A 11 5.77 -34.50 -18.52
CA PRO A 11 5.13 -35.36 -17.53
C PRO A 11 4.73 -34.58 -16.28
N LEU A 12 3.51 -34.82 -15.76
CA LEU A 12 2.99 -34.18 -14.56
C LEU A 12 3.95 -34.35 -13.35
N GLY A 13 4.63 -35.49 -13.24
CA GLY A 13 5.62 -35.71 -12.19
C GLY A 13 6.84 -34.77 -12.27
N VAL A 14 7.21 -34.28 -13.46
CA VAL A 14 8.27 -33.28 -13.64
C VAL A 14 7.76 -31.89 -13.26
N LEU A 15 6.51 -31.57 -13.56
CA LEU A 15 5.87 -30.32 -13.16
C LEU A 15 5.71 -30.25 -11.64
N LEU A 16 5.20 -31.31 -11.02
CA LEU A 16 5.07 -31.42 -9.55
C LEU A 16 6.43 -31.38 -8.86
N LYS A 17 7.46 -32.00 -9.43
CA LYS A 17 8.81 -31.95 -8.86
C LYS A 17 9.42 -30.55 -8.96
N ARG A 18 9.16 -29.80 -10.04
CA ARG A 18 9.54 -28.39 -10.18
C ARG A 18 8.77 -27.49 -9.20
N GLU A 19 7.48 -27.75 -8.98
CA GLU A 19 6.69 -27.06 -7.95
C GLU A 19 7.24 -27.35 -6.53
N MET A 20 7.52 -28.61 -6.21
CA MET A 20 8.10 -29.02 -4.92
C MET A 20 9.53 -28.50 -4.72
N GLU A 21 10.32 -28.37 -5.79
CA GLU A 21 11.66 -27.76 -5.74
C GLU A 21 11.56 -26.23 -5.57
N ASN A 22 10.56 -25.57 -6.14
CA ASN A 22 10.24 -24.16 -5.88
C ASN A 22 9.66 -23.91 -4.47
N GLU A 23 9.00 -24.90 -3.86
CA GLU A 23 8.58 -24.83 -2.45
C GLU A 23 9.76 -24.95 -1.48
N LYS A 24 10.88 -25.56 -1.91
CA LYS A 24 12.13 -25.66 -1.14
C LYS A 24 13.02 -24.44 -1.23
N THR A 25 12.52 -23.32 -1.73
CA THR A 25 13.27 -22.07 -1.67
C THR A 25 13.37 -21.65 -0.21
N GLU A 26 14.57 -21.71 0.37
CA GLU A 26 14.82 -21.21 1.72
C GLU A 26 14.22 -19.80 1.86
N LYS A 27 13.64 -19.52 3.03
CA LYS A 27 13.07 -18.20 3.32
C LYS A 27 14.19 -17.17 3.10
N PRO A 28 13.94 -16.09 2.33
CA PRO A 28 14.98 -15.11 2.07
C PRO A 28 15.38 -14.42 3.38
N ASP A 29 16.67 -14.20 3.54
CA ASP A 29 17.18 -13.30 4.57
C ASP A 29 16.78 -11.85 4.22
N ILE A 30 16.21 -11.14 5.19
CA ILE A 30 15.80 -9.75 5.02
C ILE A 30 16.78 -8.86 5.79
N ILE A 31 17.58 -8.10 5.04
CA ILE A 31 18.40 -7.01 5.58
C ILE A 31 17.68 -5.69 5.28
N TYR A 32 17.56 -4.82 6.28
CA TYR A 32 16.86 -3.55 6.12
C TYR A 32 17.60 -2.41 6.80
N GLY A 33 17.31 -1.20 6.36
CA GLY A 33 17.80 0.04 6.93
C GLY A 33 16.77 1.16 6.74
N GLN A 34 16.93 2.24 7.50
CA GLN A 34 16.12 3.44 7.33
C GLN A 34 16.99 4.69 7.46
N ALA A 35 16.61 5.73 6.72
CA ALA A 35 17.13 7.07 6.88
C ALA A 35 15.96 8.05 6.82
N ASN A 36 15.97 9.06 7.68
CA ASN A 36 14.92 10.07 7.72
C ASN A 36 15.55 11.45 7.94
N GLN A 37 15.04 12.45 7.23
CA GLN A 37 15.31 13.86 7.48
C GLN A 37 14.01 14.64 7.35
N SER A 38 13.26 14.77 8.45
CA SER A 38 12.03 15.56 8.44
C SER A 38 12.30 17.04 8.77
N LYS A 39 11.60 17.93 8.06
CA LYS A 39 11.59 19.37 8.35
C LYS A 39 10.52 19.78 9.36
N LYS A 40 9.36 19.09 9.33
CA LYS A 40 8.18 19.42 10.14
C LYS A 40 7.89 18.39 11.24
N GLY A 41 8.52 17.21 11.18
CA GLY A 41 8.27 16.12 12.11
C GLY A 41 6.93 15.41 11.88
N GLU A 42 6.42 15.43 10.65
CA GLU A 42 5.14 14.82 10.28
C GLU A 42 5.31 13.44 9.60
N ASP A 43 6.53 13.10 9.20
CA ASP A 43 6.89 11.83 8.55
C ASP A 43 7.25 10.76 9.59
N PHE A 44 6.68 9.56 9.44
CA PHE A 44 6.94 8.43 10.32
C PHE A 44 7.20 7.15 9.52
N THR A 45 7.95 6.24 10.14
CA THR A 45 8.21 4.91 9.61
C THR A 45 7.77 3.83 10.60
N LEU A 46 7.42 2.67 10.06
CA LEU A 46 7.20 1.42 10.80
C LEU A 46 8.11 0.35 10.19
N LEU A 47 8.95 -0.25 11.03
CA LEU A 47 9.76 -1.40 10.68
C LEU A 47 9.56 -2.44 11.77
N LYS A 48 8.89 -3.54 11.42
CA LYS A 48 8.68 -4.67 12.33
C LYS A 48 9.02 -5.96 11.59
N THR A 49 10.10 -6.60 12.03
CA THR A 49 10.45 -7.96 11.62
C THR A 49 9.92 -8.96 12.62
N GLU A 50 9.79 -10.22 12.22
CA GLU A 50 9.31 -11.31 13.07
C GLU A 50 7.87 -11.14 13.58
N CYS A 51 6.99 -10.50 12.80
CA CYS A 51 5.56 -10.44 13.11
C CYS A 51 4.96 -11.85 12.99
N GLN A 52 4.27 -12.33 14.01
CA GLN A 52 3.64 -13.66 14.00
C GLN A 52 2.27 -13.61 13.32
N ARG A 53 1.97 -14.57 12.43
CA ARG A 53 0.61 -14.70 11.87
C ARG A 53 -0.38 -15.19 12.93
N VAL A 54 0.02 -16.20 13.69
CA VAL A 54 -0.70 -16.74 14.84
C VAL A 54 0.13 -16.52 16.09
N LEU A 55 -0.46 -15.86 17.10
CA LEU A 55 0.20 -15.58 18.37
C LEU A 55 0.67 -16.89 19.03
N GLY A 56 1.97 -16.97 19.32
CA GLY A 56 2.56 -18.10 20.02
C GLY A 56 3.02 -19.26 19.14
N ASP A 57 2.85 -19.22 17.82
CA ASP A 57 3.38 -20.27 16.93
C ASP A 57 4.90 -20.20 16.76
N GLY A 58 5.49 -18.99 16.85
CA GLY A 58 6.93 -18.73 16.75
C GLY A 58 7.62 -19.13 15.44
N VAL A 59 6.93 -19.78 14.50
CA VAL A 59 7.49 -20.37 13.28
C VAL A 59 7.05 -19.62 12.02
N THR A 60 5.84 -19.05 11.99
CA THR A 60 5.33 -18.36 10.81
C THR A 60 5.40 -16.84 10.97
N THR A 61 6.56 -16.29 10.61
CA THR A 61 6.82 -14.85 10.70
C THR A 61 6.81 -14.13 9.36
N PHE A 62 6.30 -12.89 9.36
CA PHE A 62 6.37 -11.94 8.25
C PHE A 62 6.98 -10.62 8.72
N SER A 63 7.41 -9.79 7.76
CA SER A 63 7.96 -8.47 8.02
C SER A 63 7.05 -7.38 7.50
N VAL A 64 7.01 -6.26 8.20
CA VAL A 64 6.21 -5.08 7.87
C VAL A 64 7.11 -3.88 7.76
N PHE A 65 6.98 -3.17 6.65
CA PHE A 65 7.64 -1.89 6.39
C PHE A 65 6.57 -0.89 5.97
N ALA A 66 6.53 0.28 6.59
CA ALA A 66 5.62 1.33 6.16
C ALA A 66 6.21 2.72 6.31
N LEU A 67 5.78 3.60 5.41
CA LEU A 67 6.05 5.03 5.40
C LEU A 67 4.73 5.78 5.53
N PHE A 68 4.73 6.80 6.38
CA PHE A 68 3.61 7.69 6.64
C PHE A 68 4.12 9.12 6.43
N ASP A 69 3.67 9.79 5.37
CA ASP A 69 3.98 11.21 5.16
C ASP A 69 2.77 12.01 5.64
N GLY A 70 2.89 12.65 6.81
CA GLY A 70 1.80 13.41 7.43
C GLY A 70 1.72 14.84 6.92
N HIS A 71 0.52 15.39 6.89
CA HIS A 71 0.29 16.79 6.55
C HIS A 71 -0.84 17.39 7.39
N ASN A 72 -0.80 18.70 7.59
CA ASN A 72 -1.73 19.44 8.45
C ASN A 72 -1.71 18.91 9.91
N GLY A 73 -0.53 18.50 10.39
CA GLY A 73 -0.31 17.86 11.69
C GLY A 73 0.15 16.40 11.57
N SER A 74 0.72 15.88 12.66
CA SER A 74 1.25 14.51 12.72
C SER A 74 0.24 13.46 13.23
N ALA A 75 -0.96 13.87 13.64
CA ALA A 75 -1.89 12.98 14.34
C ALA A 75 -2.36 11.79 13.49
N ALA A 76 -2.68 12.01 12.21
CA ALA A 76 -3.07 10.94 11.28
C ALA A 76 -1.93 9.93 11.04
N ALA A 77 -0.70 10.44 10.87
CA ALA A 77 0.47 9.60 10.63
C ALA A 77 0.82 8.76 11.87
N ILE A 78 0.82 9.36 13.06
CA ILE A 78 1.02 8.65 14.34
C ILE A 78 -0.06 7.59 14.53
N TYR A 79 -1.33 7.95 14.36
CA TYR A 79 -2.44 7.03 14.55
C TYR A 79 -2.37 5.84 13.58
N SER A 80 -2.10 6.12 12.30
CA SER A 80 -1.96 5.08 11.27
C SER A 80 -0.81 4.13 11.60
N LYS A 81 0.35 4.65 12.02
CA LYS A 81 1.50 3.84 12.43
C LYS A 81 1.17 2.90 13.60
N GLU A 82 0.38 3.35 14.55
CA GLU A 82 0.05 2.58 15.77
C GLU A 82 -1.04 1.53 15.53
N ASN A 83 -2.01 1.80 14.65
CA ASN A 83 -3.26 1.02 14.57
C ASN A 83 -3.41 0.23 13.28
N LEU A 84 -2.82 0.67 12.16
CA LEU A 84 -3.09 0.11 10.84
C LEU A 84 -2.77 -1.39 10.75
N LEU A 85 -1.61 -1.81 11.27
CA LEU A 85 -1.24 -3.24 11.27
C LEU A 85 -2.27 -4.08 12.02
N ASN A 86 -2.73 -3.64 13.19
CA ASN A 86 -3.71 -4.38 13.99
C ASN A 86 -5.06 -4.44 13.28
N ASN A 87 -5.49 -3.35 12.63
CA ASN A 87 -6.72 -3.31 11.86
C ASN A 87 -6.66 -4.23 10.62
N ILE A 88 -5.50 -4.33 9.96
CA ILE A 88 -5.27 -5.29 8.86
C ILE A 88 -5.37 -6.72 9.38
N LEU A 89 -4.64 -7.06 10.43
CA LEU A 89 -4.61 -8.42 10.98
C LEU A 89 -5.98 -8.84 11.54
N GLY A 90 -6.70 -7.92 12.17
CA GLY A 90 -8.06 -8.18 12.66
C GLY A 90 -9.09 -8.41 11.54
N ALA A 91 -8.77 -8.07 10.29
CA ALA A 91 -9.61 -8.37 9.13
C ALA A 91 -9.31 -9.75 8.51
N ILE A 92 -8.30 -10.46 8.99
CA ILE A 92 -7.91 -11.79 8.49
C ILE A 92 -8.45 -12.86 9.48
N PRO A 93 -9.15 -13.90 8.99
CA PRO A 93 -9.52 -15.04 9.83
C PRO A 93 -8.30 -15.70 10.49
N SER A 94 -8.45 -16.17 11.73
CA SER A 94 -7.35 -16.73 12.52
C SER A 94 -6.87 -18.10 12.05
N ASP A 95 -7.72 -18.85 11.36
CA ASP A 95 -7.54 -20.28 11.12
C ASP A 95 -7.20 -20.56 9.64
N LEU A 96 -6.26 -19.79 9.08
CA LEU A 96 -5.84 -19.92 7.69
C LEU A 96 -4.47 -20.59 7.58
N SER A 97 -4.31 -21.42 6.54
CA SER A 97 -2.99 -21.82 6.09
C SER A 97 -2.20 -20.61 5.59
N ARG A 98 -0.88 -20.77 5.39
CA ARG A 98 -0.02 -19.71 4.86
C ARG A 98 -0.53 -19.14 3.54
N ASP A 99 -0.90 -20.00 2.61
CA ASP A 99 -1.27 -19.58 1.26
C ASP A 99 -2.63 -18.89 1.25
N GLU A 100 -3.58 -19.36 2.06
CA GLU A 100 -4.86 -18.69 2.27
C GLU A 100 -4.68 -17.32 2.94
N TRP A 101 -3.76 -17.22 3.89
CA TRP A 101 -3.43 -15.95 4.55
C TRP A 101 -2.85 -14.95 3.55
N ILE A 102 -1.89 -15.38 2.72
CA ILE A 102 -1.31 -14.55 1.65
C ILE A 102 -2.39 -14.13 0.64
N ALA A 103 -3.30 -15.03 0.27
CA ALA A 103 -4.41 -14.74 -0.63
C ALA A 103 -5.44 -13.76 -0.02
N ALA A 104 -5.60 -13.76 1.30
CA ALA A 104 -6.50 -12.85 2.02
C ALA A 104 -5.91 -11.44 2.19
N LEU A 105 -4.58 -11.29 2.17
CA LEU A 105 -3.90 -10.01 2.42
C LEU A 105 -4.43 -8.83 1.61
N PRO A 106 -4.67 -8.92 0.28
CA PRO A 106 -5.11 -7.75 -0.47
C PRO A 106 -6.44 -7.17 0.02
N ARG A 107 -7.39 -8.05 0.35
CA ARG A 107 -8.69 -7.64 0.90
C ARG A 107 -8.56 -7.11 2.32
N ALA A 108 -7.72 -7.74 3.13
CA ALA A 108 -7.46 -7.30 4.51
C ALA A 108 -6.79 -5.93 4.55
N LEU A 109 -5.89 -5.63 3.62
CA LEU A 109 -5.26 -4.31 3.47
C LEU A 109 -6.30 -3.22 3.17
N VAL A 110 -7.20 -3.46 2.21
CA VAL A 110 -8.30 -2.52 1.93
C VAL A 110 -9.17 -2.29 3.16
N SER A 111 -9.62 -3.38 3.82
CA SER A 111 -10.43 -3.28 5.04
C SER A 111 -9.70 -2.55 6.17
N GLY A 112 -8.41 -2.83 6.35
CA GLY A 112 -7.58 -2.23 7.39
C GLY A 112 -7.38 -0.74 7.21
N PHE A 113 -7.16 -0.27 5.97
CA PHE A 113 -7.07 1.15 5.66
C PHE A 113 -8.40 1.87 5.93
N VAL A 114 -9.52 1.35 5.41
CA VAL A 114 -10.85 1.94 5.60
C VAL A 114 -11.23 1.98 7.10
N LYS A 115 -10.93 0.90 7.83
CA LYS A 115 -11.19 0.86 9.28
C LYS A 115 -10.32 1.87 10.04
N THR A 116 -9.03 1.94 9.72
CA THR A 116 -8.10 2.88 10.39
C THR A 116 -8.50 4.32 10.14
N ASP A 117 -8.91 4.64 8.92
CA ASP A 117 -9.46 5.95 8.60
C ASP A 117 -10.70 6.24 9.43
N LYS A 118 -11.72 5.39 9.37
CA LYS A 118 -12.96 5.54 10.16
C LYS A 118 -12.69 5.71 11.66
N ASP A 119 -11.82 4.89 12.25
CA ASP A 119 -11.48 5.00 13.67
C ASP A 119 -10.74 6.32 13.99
N PHE A 120 -9.96 6.85 13.05
CA PHE A 120 -9.29 8.15 13.18
C PHE A 120 -10.28 9.31 13.10
N GLN A 121 -11.29 9.22 12.21
CA GLN A 121 -12.33 10.23 12.04
C GLN A 121 -13.10 10.52 13.34
N GLU A 122 -13.31 9.49 14.17
CA GLU A 122 -13.97 9.62 15.49
C GLU A 122 -13.18 10.51 16.48
N LYS A 123 -11.91 10.80 16.21
CA LYS A 123 -11.04 11.65 17.04
C LYS A 123 -11.13 13.15 16.71
N ALA A 124 -11.96 13.53 15.73
CA ALA A 124 -12.20 14.93 15.32
C ALA A 124 -10.91 15.73 15.00
N GLN A 125 -9.96 15.09 14.32
CA GLN A 125 -8.71 15.71 13.85
C GLN A 125 -8.79 16.01 12.34
N THR A 126 -8.05 17.01 11.87
CA THR A 126 -8.01 17.45 10.45
C THR A 126 -6.69 17.13 9.74
N SER A 127 -5.74 16.49 10.42
CA SER A 127 -4.50 16.05 9.76
C SER A 127 -4.79 14.91 8.80
N GLY A 128 -4.00 14.79 7.75
CA GLY A 128 -4.00 13.64 6.86
C GLY A 128 -2.62 13.00 6.77
N THR A 129 -2.56 11.83 6.14
CA THR A 129 -1.29 11.17 5.84
C THR A 129 -1.37 10.30 4.60
N THR A 130 -0.29 10.33 3.80
CA THR A 130 -0.02 9.26 2.84
C THR A 130 0.36 7.99 3.60
N VAL A 131 0.09 6.83 3.02
CA VAL A 131 0.54 5.56 3.59
C VAL A 131 1.06 4.69 2.46
N THR A 132 2.27 4.18 2.62
CA THR A 132 2.81 3.10 1.80
C THR A 132 3.18 1.96 2.74
N PHE A 133 2.43 0.85 2.67
CA PHE A 133 2.49 -0.25 3.62
C PHE A 133 2.84 -1.56 2.89
N ALA A 134 3.94 -2.18 3.26
CA ALA A 134 4.45 -3.40 2.67
C ALA A 134 4.50 -4.54 3.69
N ILE A 135 3.92 -5.67 3.32
CA ILE A 135 4.03 -6.96 4.02
C ILE A 135 4.91 -7.87 3.18
N VAL A 136 5.99 -8.38 3.78
CA VAL A 136 6.91 -9.34 3.16
C VAL A 136 6.80 -10.67 3.88
N ASP A 137 6.37 -11.70 3.15
CA ASP A 137 6.19 -13.05 3.66
C ASP A 137 6.92 -14.05 2.74
N GLY A 138 8.12 -14.44 3.15
CA GLY A 138 9.03 -15.21 2.32
C GLY A 138 9.30 -14.46 1.01
N TRP A 139 8.95 -15.10 -0.10
CA TRP A 139 9.12 -14.57 -1.45
C TRP A 139 7.94 -13.73 -1.97
N VAL A 140 6.90 -13.52 -1.15
CA VAL A 140 5.72 -12.72 -1.53
C VAL A 140 5.76 -11.36 -0.86
N ILE A 141 5.61 -10.31 -1.66
CA ILE A 141 5.53 -8.92 -1.22
C ILE A 141 4.13 -8.41 -1.57
N THR A 142 3.39 -7.95 -0.56
CA THR A 142 2.09 -7.29 -0.75
C THR A 142 2.19 -5.85 -0.29
N VAL A 143 1.96 -4.91 -1.20
CA VAL A 143 2.01 -3.46 -0.93
C VAL A 143 0.62 -2.87 -1.08
N ALA A 144 0.24 -2.00 -0.14
CA ALA A 144 -0.93 -1.14 -0.21
C ALA A 144 -0.48 0.32 -0.07
N SER A 145 -1.01 1.20 -0.92
CA SER A 145 -0.64 2.63 -0.91
C SER A 145 -1.82 3.58 -1.11
N VAL A 146 -1.83 4.68 -0.36
CA VAL A 146 -2.62 5.91 -0.60
C VAL A 146 -1.67 7.12 -0.57
N GLY A 147 -1.96 8.16 -1.34
CA GLY A 147 -1.12 9.34 -1.48
C GLY A 147 -0.03 9.16 -2.54
N ASP A 148 1.06 9.93 -2.42
CA ASP A 148 2.14 10.00 -3.43
C ASP A 148 3.51 9.51 -2.94
N SER A 149 3.56 8.94 -1.73
CA SER A 149 4.66 8.09 -1.29
C SER A 149 4.83 6.88 -2.22
N ARG A 150 6.09 6.46 -2.46
CA ARG A 150 6.41 5.49 -3.50
C ARG A 150 7.10 4.24 -2.97
N CYS A 151 6.64 3.07 -3.41
CA CYS A 151 7.33 1.79 -3.24
C CYS A 151 7.78 1.24 -4.60
N ILE A 152 9.06 0.94 -4.72
CA ILE A 152 9.66 0.28 -5.89
C ILE A 152 10.36 -0.99 -5.43
N LEU A 153 10.36 -2.00 -6.29
CA LEU A 153 11.14 -3.23 -6.15
C LEU A 153 12.06 -3.33 -7.35
N GLU A 154 13.36 -3.48 -7.11
CA GLU A 154 14.34 -3.77 -8.15
C GLU A 154 14.73 -5.25 -8.06
N SER A 155 14.64 -5.98 -9.17
CA SER A 155 15.11 -7.37 -9.22
C SER A 155 16.63 -7.47 -9.34
N ALA A 156 17.18 -8.66 -9.14
CA ALA A 156 18.62 -8.91 -9.30
C ALA A 156 19.12 -8.60 -10.74
N GLU A 157 18.23 -8.67 -11.72
CA GLU A 157 18.50 -8.34 -13.13
C GLU A 157 18.40 -6.82 -13.42
N GLY A 158 18.11 -5.99 -12.41
CA GLY A 158 17.95 -4.54 -12.55
C GLY A 158 16.60 -4.10 -13.10
N VAL A 159 15.58 -4.96 -13.09
CA VAL A 159 14.22 -4.58 -13.51
C VAL A 159 13.50 -3.89 -12.36
N VAL A 160 13.01 -2.67 -12.62
CA VAL A 160 12.28 -1.87 -11.64
C VAL A 160 10.77 -2.08 -11.77
N TYR A 161 10.15 -2.53 -10.69
CA TYR A 161 8.71 -2.71 -10.53
C TYR A 161 8.14 -1.65 -9.60
N TYR A 162 7.17 -0.87 -10.07
CA TYR A 162 6.39 0.01 -9.21
C TYR A 162 5.36 -0.80 -8.44
N LEU A 163 5.41 -0.75 -7.11
CA LEU A 163 4.51 -1.46 -6.22
C LEU A 163 3.41 -0.57 -5.61
N SER A 164 3.54 0.74 -5.74
CA SER A 164 2.52 1.71 -5.35
C SER A 164 2.00 2.51 -6.56
N ALA A 165 0.88 3.19 -6.38
CA ALA A 165 0.33 4.15 -7.33
C ALA A 165 0.52 5.59 -6.82
N ASP A 166 0.67 6.54 -7.74
CA ASP A 166 0.77 7.96 -7.44
C ASP A 166 -0.63 8.58 -7.48
N HIS A 167 -1.14 9.03 -6.33
CA HIS A 167 -2.48 9.59 -6.19
C HIS A 167 -2.51 11.12 -6.27
N ARG A 168 -1.54 11.73 -6.97
CA ARG A 168 -1.58 13.17 -7.28
C ARG A 168 -2.62 13.47 -8.35
N LEU A 169 -3.38 14.55 -8.13
CA LEU A 169 -4.41 15.01 -9.08
C LEU A 169 -3.82 15.40 -10.44
N GLU A 170 -2.57 15.86 -10.46
CA GLU A 170 -1.85 16.27 -11.67
C GLU A 170 -1.71 15.12 -12.69
N CYS A 171 -1.50 13.88 -12.22
CA CYS A 171 -1.20 12.74 -13.09
C CYS A 171 -2.31 11.68 -13.18
N ASN A 172 -3.39 11.81 -12.41
CA ASN A 172 -4.43 10.77 -12.34
C ASN A 172 -5.81 11.32 -12.74
N GLU A 173 -6.22 11.08 -13.99
CA GLU A 173 -7.47 11.61 -14.55
C GLU A 173 -8.70 10.96 -13.93
N GLU A 174 -8.66 9.64 -13.73
CA GLU A 174 -9.74 8.87 -13.11
C GLU A 174 -10.07 9.40 -11.70
N GLU A 175 -9.03 9.76 -10.93
CA GLU A 175 -9.22 10.35 -9.61
C GLU A 175 -9.83 11.75 -9.66
N ARG A 176 -9.51 12.55 -10.69
CA ARG A 176 -10.16 13.86 -10.89
C ARG A 176 -11.64 13.69 -11.23
N GLU A 177 -11.96 12.78 -12.15
CA GLU A 177 -13.35 12.47 -12.50
C GLU A 177 -14.14 11.98 -11.29
N ARG A 178 -13.55 11.09 -10.48
CA ARG A 178 -14.16 10.60 -9.24
C ARG A 178 -14.47 11.73 -8.27
N ILE A 179 -13.53 12.66 -8.06
CA ILE A 179 -13.72 13.79 -7.15
C ILE A 179 -14.82 14.73 -7.67
N THR A 180 -14.80 15.07 -8.96
CA THR A 180 -15.81 15.94 -9.57
C THR A 180 -17.20 15.31 -9.59
N ALA A 181 -17.30 14.01 -9.84
CA ALA A 181 -18.57 13.28 -9.77
C ALA A 181 -19.16 13.25 -8.35
N SER A 182 -18.31 13.29 -7.32
CA SER A 182 -18.70 13.39 -5.91
C SER A 182 -18.92 14.83 -5.43
N GLY A 183 -18.88 15.83 -6.33
CA GLY A 183 -19.13 17.23 -6.02
C GLY A 183 -17.93 18.04 -5.53
N GLY A 184 -16.72 17.46 -5.54
CA GLY A 184 -15.49 18.20 -5.27
C GLY A 184 -15.00 18.99 -6.49
N GLU A 185 -14.36 20.13 -6.27
CA GLU A 185 -13.80 20.93 -7.36
C GLU A 185 -12.31 20.63 -7.51
N VAL A 186 -11.82 20.44 -8.74
CA VAL A 186 -10.39 20.27 -9.02
C VAL A 186 -9.90 21.48 -9.80
N GLY A 187 -8.90 22.18 -9.27
CA GLY A 187 -8.35 23.36 -9.89
C GLY A 187 -7.05 23.84 -9.25
N ARG A 188 -6.29 24.66 -9.97
CA ARG A 188 -5.12 25.34 -9.42
C ARG A 188 -5.57 26.50 -8.53
N LEU A 189 -4.67 26.95 -7.64
CA LEU A 189 -4.96 28.12 -6.81
C LEU A 189 -5.04 29.37 -7.70
N ASN A 190 -6.16 30.10 -7.63
CA ASN A 190 -6.31 31.40 -8.29
C ASN A 190 -5.96 32.51 -7.29
N ALA A 191 -4.81 33.14 -7.47
CA ALA A 191 -4.31 34.18 -6.55
C ALA A 191 -4.95 35.57 -6.78
N GLY A 192 -6.04 35.64 -7.56
CA GLY A 192 -6.62 36.88 -8.05
C GLY A 192 -5.93 37.36 -9.34
N GLY A 193 -6.69 38.00 -10.23
CA GLY A 193 -6.18 38.48 -11.52
C GLY A 193 -6.07 37.40 -12.61
N GLY A 194 -6.63 36.21 -12.39
CA GLY A 194 -6.67 35.13 -13.40
C GLY A 194 -5.40 34.29 -13.52
N ALA A 195 -4.39 34.54 -12.66
CA ALA A 195 -3.18 33.73 -12.61
C ALA A 195 -3.41 32.44 -11.81
N GLU A 196 -3.29 31.30 -12.49
CA GLU A 196 -3.30 29.97 -11.87
C GLU A 196 -1.89 29.59 -11.38
N ILE A 197 -1.78 29.21 -10.10
CA ILE A 197 -0.50 28.95 -9.45
C ILE A 197 -0.47 27.56 -8.83
N GLY A 198 0.68 26.89 -8.98
CA GLY A 198 0.98 25.62 -8.30
C GLY A 198 0.24 24.42 -8.89
N PRO A 199 0.35 23.24 -8.26
CA PRO A 199 -0.25 21.99 -8.76
C PRO A 199 -1.78 22.03 -8.70
N LEU A 200 -2.43 21.09 -9.39
CA LEU A 200 -3.86 20.83 -9.21
C LEU A 200 -4.16 20.45 -7.75
N ARG A 201 -5.25 21.02 -7.23
CA ARG A 201 -5.76 20.79 -5.88
C ARG A 201 -7.24 20.44 -5.92
N CYS A 202 -7.70 19.67 -4.96
CA CYS A 202 -9.12 19.49 -4.69
C CYS A 202 -9.60 20.56 -3.70
N TRP A 203 -10.83 21.02 -3.90
CA TRP A 203 -11.49 22.03 -3.09
C TRP A 203 -12.85 21.50 -2.60
N PRO A 204 -13.27 21.86 -1.36
CA PRO A 204 -12.59 22.74 -0.40
C PRO A 204 -11.31 22.11 0.21
N GLY A 205 -10.48 22.90 0.91
CA GLY A 205 -9.28 22.40 1.61
C GLY A 205 -7.95 22.53 0.85
N GLY A 206 -7.93 22.36 -0.47
CA GLY A 206 -6.75 22.64 -1.29
C GLY A 206 -5.68 21.54 -1.27
N LEU A 207 -6.06 20.27 -1.15
CA LEU A 207 -5.13 19.13 -1.13
C LEU A 207 -4.73 18.69 -2.55
N CYS A 208 -3.46 18.32 -2.75
CA CYS A 208 -2.94 17.91 -4.08
C CYS A 208 -3.13 16.40 -4.36
N LEU A 209 -3.63 15.67 -3.38
CA LEU A 209 -3.80 14.22 -3.36
C LEU A 209 -5.28 13.86 -3.45
N SER A 210 -5.58 12.72 -4.05
CA SER A 210 -6.94 12.19 -4.15
C SER A 210 -7.26 11.11 -3.09
N ARG A 211 -6.23 10.55 -2.45
CA ARG A 211 -6.35 9.48 -1.46
C ARG A 211 -5.38 9.69 -0.30
N SER A 212 -5.86 9.48 0.91
CA SER A 212 -5.10 9.55 2.16
C SER A 212 -5.89 8.88 3.28
N ILE A 213 -5.26 8.70 4.45
CA ILE A 213 -5.98 8.50 5.71
C ILE A 213 -6.10 9.88 6.40
N GLY A 214 -7.30 10.24 6.88
CA GLY A 214 -7.61 11.55 7.45
C GLY A 214 -8.25 12.50 6.42
N ASP A 215 -7.90 13.78 6.47
CA ASP A 215 -8.39 14.83 5.54
C ASP A 215 -9.93 14.99 5.48
N MET A 216 -10.60 14.69 6.60
CA MET A 216 -12.05 14.80 6.74
C MET A 216 -12.62 16.18 6.44
N ASP A 217 -11.84 17.23 6.71
CA ASP A 217 -12.24 18.62 6.50
C ASP A 217 -12.25 19.04 5.03
N ILE A 218 -11.64 18.24 4.16
CA ILE A 218 -11.56 18.46 2.72
C ILE A 218 -12.81 17.88 2.04
N GLY A 219 -13.25 16.71 2.49
CA GLY A 219 -14.52 16.08 2.08
C GLY A 219 -14.39 14.59 1.79
N GLU A 220 -15.54 13.91 1.71
CA GLU A 220 -15.64 12.44 1.53
C GLU A 220 -15.09 11.93 0.18
N PHE A 221 -14.73 12.84 -0.72
CA PHE A 221 -14.08 12.51 -1.98
C PHE A 221 -12.58 12.20 -1.83
N ILE A 222 -11.97 12.48 -0.68
CA ILE A 222 -10.65 11.92 -0.32
C ILE A 222 -10.88 10.57 0.34
N VAL A 223 -10.43 9.50 -0.34
CA VAL A 223 -10.76 8.14 0.08
C VAL A 223 -9.54 7.40 0.63
N PRO A 224 -9.70 6.59 1.69
CA PRO A 224 -8.62 5.79 2.26
C PRO A 224 -8.40 4.47 1.52
N VAL A 225 -9.08 4.24 0.38
CA VAL A 225 -9.02 2.97 -0.35
C VAL A 225 -7.65 2.84 -1.05
N PRO A 226 -6.79 1.89 -0.64
CA PRO A 226 -5.45 1.80 -1.20
C PRO A 226 -5.43 1.18 -2.59
N TYR A 227 -4.47 1.59 -3.41
CA TYR A 227 -3.98 0.74 -4.49
C TYR A 227 -3.21 -0.43 -3.86
N VAL A 228 -3.53 -1.66 -4.24
CA VAL A 228 -2.88 -2.87 -3.70
C VAL A 228 -2.22 -3.65 -4.82
N LYS A 229 -0.96 -4.04 -4.61
CA LYS A 229 -0.21 -4.90 -5.52
C LYS A 229 0.49 -6.01 -4.74
N GLN A 230 0.28 -7.24 -5.18
CA GLN A 230 0.97 -8.42 -4.66
C GLN A 230 1.88 -8.98 -5.74
N VAL A 231 3.13 -9.27 -5.39
CA VAL A 231 4.13 -9.84 -6.30
C VAL A 231 4.88 -10.97 -5.61
N LYS A 232 5.28 -11.98 -6.40
CA LYS A 232 6.21 -13.02 -5.99
C LYS A 232 7.57 -12.71 -6.60
N VAL A 233 8.60 -12.63 -5.77
CA VAL A 233 9.99 -12.42 -6.17
C VAL A 233 10.63 -13.80 -6.26
N CYS A 234 11.05 -14.23 -7.43
CA CYS A 234 11.66 -15.53 -7.66
C CYS A 234 12.72 -15.44 -8.73
#